data_AF-A0A917SJV3-F1
#
_entry.id   AF-A0A917SJV3-F1
#
_cell.length_a   1.000
_cell.length_b   1.000
_cell.length_c   1.000
_cell.angle_alpha   90.00
_cell.angle_beta   90.00
_cell.angle_gamma   90.00
#
_symmetry.space_group_name_H-M   'P 1'
#
loop_
_entity.id
_entity.type
_entity.pdbx_description
1 polymer ?
#
loop_
_entity_poly.entity_id
_entity_poly.type
_entity_poly.pdbx_seq_one_letter_code
_entity_poly.pdbx_strand_id
1 'polypeptide(L)'
;MLINYESFCAAPLATINRVYGQLGVEDLGVCAMPPRGTFHAIPGNPILMDSIGGITADERWRAELGSGELTTFQRIAGRLNARFGYH
;
A
#
# COMPACT_ATOMS: atom_id res chain seq x y z
N MET A 1 9.24 10.81 9.63
CA MET A 1 9.29 10.55 8.18
C MET A 1 7.90 10.22 7.72
N LEU A 2 7.38 10.88 6.68
CA LEU A 2 6.10 10.52 6.08
C LEU A 2 6.34 9.48 5.00
N ILE A 3 5.59 8.39 5.03
CA ILE A 3 5.53 7.37 3.98
C ILE A 3 4.08 7.34 3.50
N ASN A 4 3.87 7.46 2.19
CA ASN A 4 2.57 7.17 1.59
C ASN A 4 2.61 5.77 0.97
N TYR A 5 1.43 5.19 0.82
CA TYR A 5 1.25 3.84 0.32
C TYR A 5 1.81 3.67 -1.09
N GLU A 6 1.59 4.64 -1.96
CA GLU A 6 1.96 4.58 -3.38
C GLU A 6 3.48 4.58 -3.57
N SER A 7 4.20 5.43 -2.83
CA SER A 7 5.68 5.48 -2.88
C SER A 7 6.29 4.21 -2.32
N PHE A 8 5.68 3.64 -1.26
CA PHE A 8 6.10 2.35 -0.74
C PHE A 8 5.93 1.24 -1.77
N CYS A 9 4.76 1.17 -2.43
CA CYS A 9 4.54 0.17 -3.47
C CYS A 9 5.45 0.36 -4.70
N ALA A 10 5.81 1.60 -5.04
CA ALA A 10 6.72 1.89 -6.16
C ALA A 10 8.18 1.52 -5.87
N ALA A 11 8.62 1.62 -4.61
CA ALA A 11 10.00 1.36 -4.21
C ALA A 11 10.08 0.74 -2.80
N PRO A 12 9.60 -0.50 -2.61
CA PRO A 12 9.45 -1.09 -1.28
C PRO A 12 10.78 -1.26 -0.56
N LEU A 13 11.79 -1.83 -1.24
CA LEU A 13 13.12 -2.05 -0.64
C LEU A 13 13.79 -0.73 -0.24
N ALA A 14 13.76 0.27 -1.12
CA ALA A 14 14.35 1.58 -0.82
C ALA A 14 13.62 2.29 0.33
N THR A 15 12.29 2.16 0.38
CA THR A 15 11.48 2.74 1.47
C THR A 15 11.78 2.05 2.80
N ILE A 16 11.91 0.72 2.82
CA ILE A 16 12.29 -0.05 4.01
C ILE A 16 13.70 0.35 4.48
N ASN A 17 14.68 0.38 3.59
CA ASN A 17 16.06 0.74 3.95
C ASN A 17 16.17 2.17 4.48
N ARG A 18 15.32 3.08 3.98
CA ARG A 18 15.20 4.42 4.57
C ARG A 18 14.67 4.39 6.00
N VAL A 19 13.67 3.55 6.31
CA VAL A 19 13.20 3.34 7.70
C VAL A 19 14.33 2.76 8.54
N TYR A 20 15.03 1.75 8.01
CA TYR A 20 16.11 1.06 8.70
C TYR A 20 17.25 1.99 9.07
N GLY A 21 17.71 2.83 8.14
CA GLY A 21 18.70 3.87 8.40
C GLY A 21 18.27 4.87 9.48
N GLN A 22 16.98 5.19 9.60
CA GLN A 22 16.48 6.03 10.71
C GLN A 22 16.49 5.31 12.06
N LEU A 23 16.36 3.99 12.06
CA LEU A 23 16.41 3.15 13.27
C LEU A 23 17.84 2.70 13.62
N GLY A 24 18.83 3.00 12.77
CA GLY A 24 20.21 2.57 12.95
C GLY A 24 20.42 1.07 12.73
N VAL A 25 19.54 0.43 11.95
CA VAL A 25 19.66 -0.99 11.57
C VAL A 25 20.19 -1.13 10.14
N GLU A 26 20.86 -2.23 9.86
CA GLU A 26 21.48 -2.51 8.56
C GLU A 26 20.44 -2.61 7.44
N ASP A 27 20.82 -2.16 6.25
CA ASP A 27 19.98 -2.22 5.04
C ASP A 27 19.59 -3.66 4.71
N LEU A 28 18.33 -3.83 4.33
CA LEU A 28 17.82 -5.07 3.78
C LEU A 28 18.36 -5.25 2.35
N GLY A 29 18.97 -6.41 2.06
CA GLY A 29 19.44 -6.74 0.71
C GLY A 29 18.33 -7.22 -0.24
N VAL A 30 17.26 -7.81 0.31
CA VAL A 30 16.09 -8.28 -0.44
C VAL A 30 14.84 -8.24 0.41
N CYS A 31 13.73 -7.78 -0.17
CA CYS A 31 12.43 -7.84 0.50
C CYS A 31 11.90 -9.28 0.43
N ALA A 32 12.05 -10.03 1.53
CA ALA A 32 11.50 -11.38 1.61
C ALA A 32 9.98 -11.30 1.77
N MET A 33 9.24 -11.87 0.80
CA MET A 33 7.80 -12.00 0.93
C MET A 33 7.49 -13.21 1.80
N PRO A 34 6.63 -13.05 2.82
CA PRO A 34 6.28 -14.13 3.71
C PRO A 34 5.51 -15.24 3.00
N PRO A 35 5.78 -16.50 3.33
CA PRO A 35 5.10 -17.64 2.72
C PRO A 35 3.64 -17.72 3.19
N ARG A 36 2.80 -18.33 2.35
CA ARG A 36 1.37 -18.53 2.63
C ARG A 36 1.15 -19.13 4.02
N GLY A 37 0.23 -18.56 4.80
CA GLY A 37 -0.22 -19.11 6.09
C GLY A 37 0.60 -18.75 7.32
N THR A 38 1.58 -17.84 7.24
CA THR A 38 2.44 -17.45 8.39
C THR A 38 1.93 -16.25 9.21
N PHE A 39 0.67 -15.82 9.05
CA PHE A 39 0.17 -14.55 9.61
C PHE A 39 -1.05 -14.68 10.52
N HIS A 40 -1.18 -13.71 11.43
CA HIS A 40 -2.41 -13.51 12.20
C HIS A 40 -3.59 -13.27 11.26
N ALA A 41 -4.59 -14.14 11.38
CA ALA A 41 -5.79 -14.11 10.58
C ALA A 41 -6.64 -12.88 10.91
N ILE A 42 -6.52 -11.82 10.11
CA ILE A 42 -7.56 -10.79 10.02
C ILE A 42 -8.57 -11.28 8.98
N PRO A 43 -9.81 -11.60 9.37
CA PRO A 43 -10.84 -12.03 8.43
C PRO A 43 -10.98 -11.02 7.28
N GLY A 44 -10.97 -11.51 6.04
CA GLY A 44 -11.04 -10.67 4.85
C GLY A 44 -9.69 -10.27 4.23
N ASN A 45 -8.55 -10.67 4.81
CA ASN A 45 -7.24 -10.46 4.18
C ASN A 45 -6.94 -11.56 3.13
N PRO A 46 -6.84 -11.24 1.83
CA PRO A 46 -6.56 -12.24 0.78
C PRO A 46 -5.20 -12.94 0.92
N ILE A 47 -4.24 -12.34 1.67
CA ILE A 47 -2.94 -12.95 2.01
C ILE A 47 -3.11 -14.29 2.76
N LEU A 48 -4.27 -14.53 3.37
CA LEU A 48 -4.60 -15.80 3.99
C LEU A 48 -4.85 -16.91 2.95
N MET A 49 -5.32 -16.55 1.76
CA MET A 49 -5.78 -17.49 0.74
C MET A 49 -4.78 -17.65 -0.41
N ASP A 50 -3.88 -16.69 -0.62
CA ASP A 50 -2.86 -16.74 -1.68
C ASP A 50 -1.48 -16.27 -1.22
N SER A 51 -0.44 -16.74 -1.89
CA SER A 51 0.92 -16.21 -1.72
C SER A 51 1.04 -14.83 -2.35
N ILE A 52 1.75 -13.90 -1.71
CA ILE A 52 1.99 -12.58 -2.28
C ILE A 52 3.11 -12.70 -3.33
N GLY A 53 2.77 -12.44 -4.60
CA GLY A 53 3.73 -12.43 -5.72
C GLY A 53 4.62 -11.18 -5.76
N GLY A 54 4.25 -10.11 -5.05
CA GLY A 54 5.02 -8.88 -4.95
C GLY A 54 4.23 -7.77 -4.25
N ILE A 55 4.92 -6.68 -3.90
CA ILE A 55 4.28 -5.47 -3.37
C ILE A 55 3.91 -4.59 -4.56
N THR A 56 2.62 -4.39 -4.79
CA THR A 56 2.09 -3.53 -5.86
C THR A 56 0.95 -2.66 -5.33
N ALA A 57 0.67 -1.54 -6.00
CA ALA A 57 -0.46 -0.71 -5.67
C ALA A 57 -1.78 -1.40 -6.04
N ASP A 58 -2.78 -1.34 -5.16
CA ASP A 58 -4.14 -1.78 -5.48
C ASP A 58 -4.92 -0.64 -6.16
N GLU A 59 -5.08 -0.75 -7.48
CA GLU A 59 -5.78 0.26 -8.30
C GLU A 59 -7.20 -0.18 -8.72
N ARG A 60 -7.74 -1.25 -8.12
CA ARG A 60 -9.08 -1.78 -8.50
C ARG A 60 -10.20 -0.76 -8.39
N TRP A 61 -10.08 0.19 -7.45
CA TRP A 61 -11.03 1.29 -7.29
C TRP A 61 -11.24 2.09 -8.58
N ARG A 62 -10.25 2.15 -9.48
CA ARG A 62 -10.38 2.85 -10.78
C ARG A 62 -11.32 2.12 -11.75
N ALA A 63 -11.39 0.80 -11.66
CA ALA A 63 -12.19 -0.04 -12.55
C ALA A 63 -13.54 -0.43 -11.93
N GLU A 64 -13.59 -0.57 -10.61
CA GLU A 64 -14.76 -1.07 -9.89
C GLU A 64 -15.74 0.03 -9.46
N LEU A 65 -15.28 1.27 -9.30
CA LEU A 65 -16.17 2.38 -8.94
C LEU A 65 -16.78 3.02 -10.20
N GLY A 66 -18.11 3.04 -10.25
CA GLY A 66 -18.87 3.72 -11.28
C GLY A 66 -18.79 5.25 -11.17
N SER A 67 -19.20 5.94 -12.22
CA SER A 67 -19.16 7.42 -12.28
C SER A 67 -19.96 8.12 -11.17
N GLY A 68 -21.09 7.54 -10.74
CA GLY A 68 -21.88 8.07 -9.63
C GLY A 68 -21.19 7.92 -8.27
N GLU A 69 -20.47 6.81 -8.06
CA GLU A 69 -19.71 6.54 -6.85
C GLU A 69 -18.48 7.45 -6.78
N LEU A 70 -17.76 7.62 -7.89
CA LEU A 70 -16.64 8.56 -8.02
C LEU A 70 -17.09 10.01 -7.75
N THR A 71 -18.26 10.41 -8.26
CA THR A 71 -18.83 11.74 -7.99
C THR A 71 -19.12 11.92 -6.50
N THR A 72 -19.70 10.90 -5.87
CA THR A 72 -19.99 10.90 -4.43
C THR A 72 -18.71 10.96 -3.60
N PHE A 73 -17.72 10.16 -3.98
CA PHE A 73 -16.40 10.15 -3.36
C PHE A 73 -15.74 11.53 -3.47
N GLN A 74 -15.73 12.15 -4.66
CA GLN A 74 -15.15 13.47 -4.86
C GLN A 74 -15.86 14.55 -4.04
N ARG A 75 -17.19 14.47 -3.91
CA ARG A 75 -17.97 15.41 -3.08
C ARG A 75 -17.60 15.32 -1.59
N ILE A 76 -17.34 14.12 -1.08
CA ILE A 76 -17.08 13.88 0.35
C ILE A 76 -15.59 14.02 0.67
N ALA A 77 -14.74 13.30 -0.06
CA ALA A 77 -13.31 13.15 0.20
C ALA A 77 -12.42 14.04 -0.68
N GLY A 78 -12.95 14.69 -1.72
CA GLY A 78 -12.13 15.43 -2.70
C GLY A 78 -11.25 16.53 -2.08
N ARG A 79 -11.76 17.22 -1.04
CA ARG A 79 -10.94 18.20 -0.29
C ARG A 79 -9.79 17.56 0.47
N LEU A 80 -10.01 16.36 1.01
CA LEU A 80 -8.99 15.59 1.72
C LEU A 80 -7.94 15.07 0.74
N ASN A 81 -8.37 14.53 -0.40
CA ASN A 81 -7.48 14.07 -1.47
C ASN A 81 -6.59 15.20 -1.98
N ALA A 82 -7.17 16.36 -2.29
CA ALA A 82 -6.41 17.53 -2.74
C ALA A 82 -5.37 17.98 -1.71
N ARG A 83 -5.68 17.92 -0.41
CA ARG A 83 -4.73 18.23 0.67
C ARG A 83 -3.51 17.30 0.67
N PHE A 84 -3.68 16.06 0.25
CA PHE A 84 -2.60 15.07 0.14
C PHE A 84 -2.00 14.96 -1.26
N GLY A 85 -2.42 15.81 -2.21
CA GLY A 85 -1.88 15.85 -3.57
C GLY A 85 -2.49 14.82 -4.54
N TYR A 86 -3.58 14.16 -4.15
CA TYR A 86 -4.35 13.30 -5.04
C TYR A 86 -5.37 14.18 -5.81
N HIS A 87 -5.21 14.27 -7.13
CA HIS A 87 -6.06 15.06 -8.04
C HIS A 87 -6.86 14.17 -8.98
#